data_AF-A0A075HJG7-F1
#
_entry.id   AF-A0A075HJG7-F1
#
_cell.length_a   1.000
_cell.length_b   1.000
_cell.length_c   1.000
_cell.angle_alpha   90.00
_cell.angle_beta   90.00
_cell.angle_gamma   90.00
#
_symmetry.space_group_name_H-M   'P 1'
#
loop_
_entity.id
_entity.type
_entity.pdbx_description
1 polymer ?
#
loop_
_entity_poly.entity_id
_entity_poly.type
_entity_poly.pdbx_seq_one_letter_code
_entity_poly.pdbx_strand_id
1 'polypeptide(L)'
;MKNLPFSVFAILLVSILLIPAAFAAEYVQVASTSGGSLDVGIYTEPDPPYSGETTTIKIHFLEPDTSKLYEHIDYWTAVSKDGDYISGPSTLKHTNPGTVTVSVVFPEDGSYKIDVGVEGILFQAIPVETASFTIFVGQGEVSAPAEEATIPDWIKNNAGWWADGQIDDNAFVSGIQWLISNEIMTIPSTEQGAETEYSVIPNWIKNNAGWWASGQIPDSAFVSGLQWLITNGIMTIS
;
A
#
# COMPACT_ATOMS: atom_id res chain seq x y z
N MET A 1 9.98 -30.52 43.29
CA MET A 1 10.19 -29.07 43.05
C MET A 1 10.53 -28.89 41.58
N LYS A 2 9.61 -28.27 40.83
CA LYS A 2 9.72 -27.95 39.39
C LYS A 2 10.62 -26.71 39.24
N ASN A 3 11.50 -26.68 38.26
CA ASN A 3 11.99 -25.46 37.61
C ASN A 3 12.13 -25.76 36.10
N LEU A 4 11.31 -25.09 35.27
CA LEU A 4 11.42 -25.03 33.82
C LEU A 4 12.46 -23.96 33.41
N PRO A 5 13.18 -24.10 32.29
CA PRO A 5 13.95 -23.01 31.70
C PRO A 5 13.02 -22.03 30.96
N PHE A 6 13.19 -20.73 31.22
CA PHE A 6 12.54 -19.66 30.48
C PHE A 6 13.04 -19.64 29.03
N SER A 7 12.15 -19.96 28.09
CA SER A 7 12.30 -19.63 26.68
C SER A 7 11.68 -18.25 26.46
N VAL A 8 12.49 -17.23 26.24
CA VAL A 8 12.00 -15.90 25.83
C VAL A 8 11.75 -15.97 24.32
N PHE A 9 10.51 -16.26 23.92
CA PHE A 9 10.03 -15.90 22.60
C PHE A 9 9.64 -14.42 22.66
N ALA A 10 10.33 -13.57 21.89
CA ALA A 10 9.85 -12.23 21.60
C ALA A 10 8.56 -12.38 20.79
N ILE A 11 7.43 -12.16 21.44
CA ILE A 11 6.13 -12.04 20.76
C ILE A 11 6.15 -10.67 20.09
N LEU A 12 6.32 -10.65 18.77
CA LEU A 12 6.00 -9.49 17.95
C LEU A 12 4.47 -9.33 18.04
N LEU A 13 4.03 -8.53 19.01
CA LEU A 13 2.63 -8.16 19.17
C LEU A 13 2.30 -7.19 18.03
N VAL A 14 1.86 -7.73 16.90
CA VAL A 14 1.19 -6.95 15.87
C VAL A 14 -0.19 -6.64 16.43
N SER A 15 -0.31 -5.47 17.03
CA SER A 15 -1.60 -4.90 17.43
C SER A 15 -2.48 -4.83 16.19
N ILE A 16 -3.59 -5.57 16.19
CA ILE A 16 -4.66 -5.39 15.19
C ILE A 16 -5.29 -4.05 15.53
N LEU A 17 -4.90 -3.02 14.80
CA LEU A 17 -5.45 -1.68 14.98
C LEU A 17 -6.62 -1.49 14.02
N LEU A 18 -7.78 -1.19 14.59
CA LEU A 18 -8.93 -0.68 13.85
C LEU A 18 -8.60 0.75 13.42
N ILE A 19 -8.20 0.92 12.16
CA ILE A 19 -8.03 2.23 11.53
C ILE A 19 -9.44 2.83 11.29
N PRO A 20 -9.78 4.00 11.87
CA PRO A 20 -11.06 4.69 11.68
C PRO A 20 -11.35 5.04 10.22
N ALA A 21 -12.62 5.04 9.83
CA ALA A 21 -13.08 5.23 8.44
C ALA A 21 -12.78 6.59 7.75
N ALA A 22 -12.06 7.51 8.41
CA ALA A 22 -11.76 8.84 7.85
C ALA A 22 -10.50 8.85 6.95
N PHE A 23 -9.76 7.75 6.85
CA PHE A 23 -8.47 7.68 6.16
C PHE A 23 -8.50 7.40 4.65
N ALA A 24 -9.59 6.85 4.14
CA ALA A 24 -9.51 6.17 2.85
C ALA A 24 -9.77 7.03 1.61
N ALA A 25 -10.13 8.30 1.79
CA ALA A 25 -10.39 9.22 0.68
C ALA A 25 -9.17 10.10 0.30
N GLU A 26 -8.08 10.08 1.07
CA GLU A 26 -6.96 11.03 0.90
C GLU A 26 -5.62 10.39 0.48
N TYR A 27 -5.39 9.09 0.75
CA TYR A 27 -4.10 8.43 0.50
C TYR A 27 -4.25 7.17 -0.34
N VAL A 28 -3.29 6.93 -1.24
CA VAL A 28 -3.22 5.72 -2.06
C VAL A 28 -2.59 4.57 -1.28
N GLN A 29 -1.64 4.86 -0.38
CA GLN A 29 -1.02 3.88 0.50
C GLN A 29 -0.82 4.47 1.91
N VAL A 30 -0.97 3.64 2.95
CA VAL A 30 -0.66 3.98 4.34
C VAL A 30 0.15 2.84 4.97
N ALA A 31 1.19 3.16 5.71
CA ALA A 31 1.99 2.19 6.44
C ALA A 31 2.48 2.77 7.77
N SER A 32 2.43 1.97 8.83
CA SER A 32 3.06 2.28 10.11
C SER A 32 4.58 2.26 9.97
N THR A 33 5.25 3.15 10.69
CA THR A 33 6.71 3.10 10.80
C THR A 33 7.16 1.81 11.50
N SER A 34 8.39 1.38 11.26
CA SER A 34 8.93 0.13 11.80
C SER A 34 8.91 0.01 13.33
N GLY A 35 8.85 1.12 14.08
CA GLY A 35 8.66 1.12 15.53
C GLY A 35 7.22 1.41 15.98
N GLY A 36 6.31 1.68 15.05
CA GLY A 36 4.90 1.95 15.32
C GLY A 36 4.63 3.31 15.96
N SER A 37 5.62 4.23 15.96
CA SER A 37 5.46 5.54 16.58
C SER A 37 4.49 6.46 15.82
N LEU A 38 4.35 6.28 14.50
CA LEU A 38 3.39 7.00 13.67
C LEU A 38 2.99 6.19 12.43
N ASP A 39 1.93 6.63 11.77
CA ASP A 39 1.57 6.16 10.43
C ASP A 39 1.99 7.18 9.36
N VAL A 40 2.34 6.69 8.18
CA VAL A 40 2.68 7.51 7.02
C VAL A 40 1.69 7.21 5.89
N GLY A 41 0.97 8.23 5.43
CA GLY A 41 0.11 8.17 4.26
C GLY A 41 0.78 8.80 3.05
N ILE A 42 0.70 8.15 1.88
CA ILE A 42 1.25 8.66 0.63
C ILE A 42 0.27 8.58 -0.55
N TYR A 43 0.41 9.50 -1.50
CA TYR A 43 -0.20 9.46 -2.83
C TYR A 43 0.64 10.27 -3.83
N THR A 44 0.39 10.08 -5.12
CA THR A 44 1.14 10.76 -6.19
C THR A 44 0.26 11.68 -7.03
N GLU A 45 0.88 12.69 -7.63
CA GLU A 45 0.28 13.52 -8.67
C GLU A 45 1.28 13.64 -9.83
N PRO A 46 0.98 13.13 -11.05
CA PRO A 46 -0.24 12.39 -11.39
C PRO A 46 -0.34 11.02 -10.69
N ASP A 47 -1.57 10.48 -10.68
CA ASP A 47 -1.88 9.11 -10.26
C ASP A 47 -2.68 8.43 -11.39
N PRO A 48 -2.16 7.37 -12.03
CA PRO A 48 -0.83 6.77 -11.80
C PRO A 48 0.31 7.69 -12.27
N PRO A 49 1.53 7.54 -11.71
CA PRO A 49 2.70 8.29 -12.16
C PRO A 49 3.28 7.75 -13.47
N TYR A 50 3.81 8.66 -14.29
CA TYR A 50 4.41 8.35 -15.59
C TYR A 50 5.93 8.49 -15.58
N SER A 51 6.63 7.65 -16.34
CA SER A 51 8.08 7.75 -16.51
C SER A 51 8.44 8.93 -17.40
N GLY A 52 9.62 9.51 -17.18
CA GLY A 52 10.10 10.69 -17.90
C GLY A 52 9.43 12.00 -17.49
N GLU A 53 8.34 11.95 -16.71
CA GLU A 53 7.62 13.11 -16.20
C GLU A 53 7.86 13.34 -14.70
N THR A 54 7.63 14.57 -14.25
CA THR A 54 7.72 14.88 -12.81
C THR A 54 6.48 14.36 -12.10
N THR A 55 6.69 13.47 -11.15
CA THR A 55 5.68 13.04 -10.19
C THR A 55 5.89 13.77 -8.87
N THR A 56 4.82 14.30 -8.29
CA THR A 56 4.80 14.82 -6.92
C THR A 56 4.29 13.73 -6.00
N ILE A 57 5.14 13.25 -5.10
CA ILE A 57 4.75 12.37 -3.99
C ILE A 57 4.32 13.26 -2.83
N LYS A 58 3.09 13.08 -2.35
CA LYS A 58 2.55 13.75 -1.17
C LYS A 58 2.61 12.77 0.00
N ILE A 59 3.13 13.24 1.14
CA ILE A 59 3.40 12.42 2.32
C ILE A 59 2.79 13.13 3.54
N HIS A 60 2.01 12.41 4.31
CA HIS A 60 1.37 12.89 5.53
C HIS A 60 1.81 12.01 6.70
N PHE A 61 2.22 12.64 7.79
CA PHE A 61 2.60 11.98 9.04
C PHE A 61 1.43 12.02 10.00
N LEU A 62 1.00 10.85 10.46
CA LEU A 62 -0.30 10.65 11.09
C LEU A 62 -0.10 10.06 12.50
N GLU A 63 -0.87 10.55 13.47
CA GLU A 63 -1.02 9.89 14.76
C GLU A 63 -1.45 8.43 14.52
N PRO A 64 -0.87 7.42 15.21
CA PRO A 64 -1.12 6.02 14.92
C PRO A 64 -2.60 5.73 14.91
N ASP A 65 -3.07 5.09 13.84
CA ASP A 65 -4.46 4.69 13.65
C ASP A 65 -5.44 5.84 13.68
N THR A 66 -5.01 7.06 13.35
CA THR A 66 -5.90 8.22 13.19
C THR A 66 -5.52 9.08 12.00
N SER A 67 -6.49 9.72 11.33
CA SER A 67 -6.21 10.62 10.21
C SER A 67 -5.67 11.98 10.67
N LYS A 68 -5.34 12.11 11.96
CA LYS A 68 -4.86 13.36 12.53
C LYS A 68 -3.36 13.47 12.26
N LEU A 69 -2.96 14.63 11.75
CA LEU A 69 -1.55 14.90 11.49
C LEU A 69 -0.77 15.01 12.79
N TYR A 70 0.40 14.38 12.84
CA TYR A 70 1.44 14.79 13.77
C TYR A 70 1.99 16.15 13.36
N GLU A 71 2.27 17.00 14.34
CA GLU A 71 3.03 18.23 14.14
C GLU A 71 4.50 17.99 14.49
N HIS A 72 5.38 18.81 13.91
CA HIS A 72 6.80 18.82 14.26
C HIS A 72 7.50 17.46 14.08
N ILE A 73 7.57 17.02 12.83
CA ILE A 73 8.24 15.77 12.45
C ILE A 73 9.59 16.05 11.80
N ASP A 74 10.63 15.37 12.30
CA ASP A 74 11.95 15.31 11.68
C ASP A 74 12.06 14.04 10.82
N TYR A 75 12.25 14.20 9.52
CA TYR A 75 12.15 13.12 8.54
C TYR A 75 13.19 13.20 7.42
N TRP A 76 13.39 12.08 6.73
CA TRP A 76 14.08 12.00 5.45
C TRP A 76 13.30 11.12 4.48
N THR A 77 13.55 11.29 3.18
CA THR A 77 12.94 10.44 2.15
C THR A 77 14.00 9.90 1.19
N ALA A 78 13.78 8.70 0.67
CA ALA A 78 14.59 8.11 -0.39
C ALA A 78 13.69 7.40 -1.40
N VAL A 79 14.15 7.34 -2.65
CA VAL A 79 13.49 6.58 -3.72
C VAL A 79 14.53 5.68 -4.39
N SER A 80 14.22 4.40 -4.49
CA SER A 80 15.12 3.39 -5.07
C SER A 80 14.39 2.46 -6.01
N LYS A 81 15.14 1.84 -6.92
CA LYS A 81 14.70 0.75 -7.80
C LYS A 81 15.73 -0.36 -7.73
N ASP A 82 15.28 -1.59 -7.47
CA ASP A 82 16.15 -2.78 -7.38
C ASP A 82 17.35 -2.63 -6.41
N GLY A 83 17.20 -1.79 -5.39
CA GLY A 83 18.24 -1.49 -4.40
C GLY A 83 19.15 -0.30 -4.75
N ASP A 84 19.07 0.22 -5.97
CA ASP A 84 19.82 1.40 -6.40
C ASP A 84 19.00 2.68 -6.18
N TYR A 85 19.62 3.70 -5.59
CA TYR A 85 18.95 4.98 -5.35
C TYR A 85 18.81 5.80 -6.65
N ILE A 86 17.57 6.10 -7.03
CA ILE A 86 17.27 7.15 -8.01
C ILE A 86 17.21 8.53 -7.35
N SER A 87 16.82 8.55 -6.06
CA SER A 87 16.91 9.70 -5.17
C SER A 87 17.40 9.17 -3.82
N GLY A 88 18.65 9.47 -3.48
CA GLY A 88 19.23 9.01 -2.21
C GLY A 88 18.50 9.59 -0.99
N PRO A 89 18.75 9.04 0.22
CA PRO A 89 18.19 9.61 1.44
C PRO A 89 18.50 11.10 1.52
N SER A 90 17.45 11.91 1.63
CA SER A 90 17.63 13.35 1.79
C SER A 90 18.35 13.64 3.11
N THR A 91 18.91 14.84 3.23
CA THR A 91 19.25 15.35 4.57
C THR A 91 17.98 15.38 5.44
N LEU A 92 18.17 15.29 6.76
CA LEU A 92 17.08 15.44 7.71
C LEU A 92 16.37 16.78 7.52
N LYS A 93 15.04 16.75 7.46
CA LYS A 93 14.15 17.89 7.28
C LYS A 93 13.15 17.94 8.41
N HIS A 94 12.54 19.10 8.63
CA HIS A 94 11.48 19.30 9.61
C HIS A 94 10.19 19.72 8.90
N THR A 95 9.04 19.25 9.38
CA THR A 95 7.73 19.70 8.89
C THR A 95 6.77 20.09 10.02
N ASN A 96 5.98 21.14 9.75
CA ASN A 96 4.83 21.59 10.53
C ASN A 96 3.92 22.46 9.63
N PRO A 97 2.63 22.11 9.41
CA PRO A 97 1.94 20.89 9.86
C PRO A 97 2.50 19.66 9.13
N GLY A 98 2.41 18.44 9.70
CA GLY A 98 3.07 17.21 9.24
C GLY A 98 2.70 16.67 7.86
N THR A 99 2.75 17.51 6.83
CA THR A 99 2.55 17.20 5.42
C THR A 99 3.75 17.70 4.63
N VAL A 100 4.18 16.92 3.64
CA VAL A 100 5.34 17.25 2.81
C VAL A 100 5.15 16.77 1.39
N THR A 101 5.88 17.39 0.46
CA THR A 101 5.89 17.01 -0.95
C THR A 101 7.32 16.70 -1.40
N VAL A 102 7.44 15.66 -2.23
CA VAL A 102 8.70 15.22 -2.83
C VAL A 102 8.48 15.08 -4.32
N SER A 103 9.13 15.92 -5.12
CA SER A 103 9.11 15.79 -6.58
C SER A 103 10.21 14.83 -7.03
N VAL A 104 9.86 13.88 -7.89
CA VAL A 104 10.78 12.90 -8.47
C VAL A 104 10.46 12.72 -9.95
N VAL A 105 11.48 12.53 -10.77
CA VAL A 105 11.32 12.08 -12.16
C VAL A 105 11.75 10.62 -12.19
N PHE A 106 10.81 9.74 -12.49
CA PHE A 106 11.09 8.31 -12.62
C PHE A 106 11.65 8.05 -14.03
N PRO A 107 12.86 7.46 -14.15
CA PRO A 107 13.53 7.37 -15.46
C PRO A 107 12.87 6.39 -16.44
N GLU A 108 12.20 5.38 -15.91
CA GLU A 108 11.60 4.30 -16.69
C GLU A 108 10.41 3.69 -15.95
N ASP A 109 9.61 2.91 -16.66
CA ASP A 109 8.47 2.20 -16.10
C ASP A 109 8.94 1.13 -15.09
N GLY A 110 8.04 0.75 -14.19
CA GLY A 110 8.25 -0.34 -13.25
C GLY A 110 8.05 0.04 -11.80
N SER A 111 8.58 -0.80 -10.91
CA SER A 111 8.38 -0.70 -9.46
C SER A 111 9.50 0.09 -8.80
N TYR A 112 9.12 1.05 -7.96
CA TYR A 112 10.02 1.88 -7.18
C TYR A 112 9.66 1.78 -5.71
N LYS A 113 10.68 1.71 -4.85
CA LYS A 113 10.52 1.75 -3.40
C LYS A 113 10.72 3.17 -2.89
N ILE A 114 9.77 3.67 -2.10
CA ILE A 114 9.89 4.92 -1.35
C ILE A 114 10.10 4.58 0.11
N ASP A 115 11.20 5.08 0.68
CA ASP A 115 11.46 4.99 2.11
C ASP A 115 11.24 6.37 2.74
N VAL A 116 10.45 6.40 3.82
CA VAL A 116 10.22 7.57 4.66
C VAL A 116 10.77 7.26 6.04
N GLY A 117 11.89 7.88 6.39
CA GLY A 117 12.49 7.75 7.70
C GLY A 117 12.09 8.86 8.65
N VAL A 118 11.91 8.53 9.92
CA VAL A 118 11.51 9.44 10.99
C VAL A 118 12.54 9.35 12.11
N GLU A 119 13.06 10.50 12.54
CA GLU A 119 14.07 10.59 13.60
C GLU A 119 13.65 11.52 14.76
N GLY A 120 12.53 12.24 14.62
CA GLY A 120 12.00 13.08 15.69
C GLY A 120 10.50 13.36 15.58
N ILE A 121 9.83 13.43 16.73
CA ILE A 121 8.40 13.71 16.88
C ILE A 121 8.23 14.73 18.01
N LEU A 122 7.47 15.81 17.79
CA LEU A 122 7.20 16.83 18.82
C LEU A 122 8.47 17.35 19.53
N PHE A 123 9.53 17.60 18.75
CA PHE A 123 10.85 18.03 19.21
C PHE A 123 11.62 17.02 20.09
N GLN A 124 11.16 15.76 20.16
CA GLN A 124 11.87 14.66 20.81
C GLN A 124 12.50 13.77 19.75
N ALA A 125 13.81 13.52 19.88
CA ALA A 125 14.49 12.54 19.04
C ALA A 125 14.01 11.12 19.39
N ILE A 126 13.81 10.30 18.35
CA ILE A 126 13.46 8.88 18.48
C ILE A 126 14.54 8.01 17.82
N PRO A 127 14.65 6.71 18.17
CA PRO A 127 15.36 5.76 17.32
C PRO A 127 14.80 5.84 15.89
N VAL A 128 15.66 5.75 14.88
CA VAL A 128 15.22 5.85 13.48
C VAL A 128 14.17 4.79 13.20
N GLU A 129 13.01 5.23 12.72
CA GLU A 129 11.97 4.35 12.21
C GLU A 129 11.74 4.60 10.72
N THR A 130 11.27 3.60 9.99
CA THR A 130 11.03 3.72 8.54
C THR A 130 9.68 3.14 8.15
N ALA A 131 8.96 3.87 7.31
CA ALA A 131 7.83 3.36 6.53
C ALA A 131 8.27 3.21 5.07
N SER A 132 7.94 2.07 4.45
CA SER A 132 8.34 1.73 3.08
C SER A 132 7.12 1.49 2.20
N PHE A 133 7.14 2.07 1.00
CA PHE A 133 6.06 2.00 0.03
C PHE A 133 6.57 1.53 -1.32
N THR A 134 5.67 0.96 -2.12
CA THR A 134 5.97 0.56 -3.51
C THR A 134 5.10 1.38 -4.45
N ILE A 135 5.71 2.14 -5.36
CA ILE A 135 5.02 2.89 -6.42
C ILE A 135 5.30 2.24 -7.76
N PHE A 136 4.27 2.13 -8.59
CA PHE A 136 4.37 1.65 -9.96
C PHE A 136 4.27 2.82 -10.92
N VAL A 137 5.23 2.93 -11.81
CA VAL A 137 5.37 4.03 -12.77
C VAL A 137 5.15 3.48 -14.17
N GLY A 138 4.44 4.22 -15.02
CA GLY A 138 4.26 3.87 -16.42
C GLY A 138 3.05 2.99 -16.72
N GLN A 139 2.16 2.77 -15.76
CA GLN A 139 0.82 2.32 -16.08
C GLN A 139 0.10 3.47 -16.79
N GLY A 140 0.13 3.46 -18.13
CA GLY A 140 -0.54 4.45 -18.95
C GLY A 140 -2.02 4.60 -18.58
N GLU A 141 -2.59 5.76 -18.91
CA GLU A 141 -4.04 5.92 -19.02
C GLU A 141 -4.64 4.69 -19.70
N VAL A 142 -5.43 3.91 -18.99
CA VAL A 142 -6.47 3.09 -19.63
C VAL A 142 -7.57 4.06 -20.08
N SER A 143 -7.27 4.84 -21.12
CA SER A 143 -8.22 5.63 -21.90
C SER A 143 -8.90 4.77 -22.97
N ALA A 144 -9.29 3.55 -22.60
CA ALA A 144 -10.43 2.89 -23.21
C ALA A 144 -11.68 3.40 -22.46
N PRO A 145 -12.84 3.59 -23.11
CA PRO A 145 -14.04 3.96 -22.37
C PRO A 145 -14.24 2.93 -21.26
N ALA A 146 -14.20 3.39 -20.01
CA ALA A 146 -14.48 2.56 -18.86
C ALA A 146 -15.90 2.01 -19.05
N GLU A 147 -16.01 0.75 -19.47
CA GLU A 147 -17.05 -0.07 -18.88
C GLU A 147 -16.72 -0.06 -17.39
N GLU A 148 -17.47 0.73 -16.63
CA GLU A 148 -17.34 0.74 -15.18
C GLU A 148 -17.36 -0.73 -14.73
N ALA A 149 -16.31 -1.15 -14.03
CA ALA A 149 -16.29 -2.47 -13.43
C ALA A 149 -17.48 -2.56 -12.47
N THR A 150 -18.56 -3.20 -12.90
CA THR A 150 -19.74 -3.40 -12.07
C THR A 150 -19.42 -4.51 -11.10
N ILE A 151 -18.85 -4.17 -9.94
CA ILE A 151 -18.60 -5.16 -8.90
C ILE A 151 -19.84 -5.23 -8.02
N PRO A 152 -20.50 -6.40 -7.88
CA PRO A 152 -21.61 -6.50 -6.95
C PRO A 152 -21.16 -6.23 -5.52
N ASP A 153 -21.97 -5.48 -4.75
CA ASP A 153 -21.61 -5.12 -3.38
C ASP A 153 -21.41 -6.33 -2.45
N TRP A 154 -21.99 -7.50 -2.76
CA TRP A 154 -21.77 -8.69 -1.94
C TRP A 154 -20.33 -9.21 -2.01
N ILE A 155 -19.55 -8.84 -3.04
CA ILE A 155 -18.13 -9.19 -3.15
C ILE A 155 -17.29 -8.48 -2.08
N LYS A 156 -17.70 -7.28 -1.67
CA LYS A 156 -17.03 -6.48 -0.63
C LYS A 156 -16.94 -7.24 0.69
N ASN A 157 -17.92 -8.07 1.02
CA ASN A 157 -17.87 -8.91 2.23
C ASN A 157 -16.71 -9.91 2.20
N ASN A 158 -16.45 -10.53 1.03
CA ASN A 158 -15.35 -11.47 0.88
C ASN A 158 -13.99 -10.77 0.99
N ALA A 159 -13.88 -9.56 0.44
CA ALA A 159 -12.69 -8.73 0.59
C ALA A 159 -12.43 -8.33 2.05
N GLY A 160 -13.48 -8.04 2.82
CA GLY A 160 -13.39 -7.78 4.25
C GLY A 160 -12.94 -9.00 5.04
N TRP A 161 -13.53 -10.17 4.78
CA TRP A 161 -13.09 -11.43 5.38
C TRP A 161 -11.65 -11.78 5.04
N TRP A 162 -11.22 -11.46 3.82
CA TRP A 162 -9.83 -11.67 3.43
C TRP A 162 -8.92 -10.75 4.22
N ALA A 163 -9.20 -9.45 4.26
CA ALA A 163 -8.44 -8.46 5.01
C ALA A 163 -8.31 -8.81 6.50
N ASP A 164 -9.40 -9.27 7.12
CA ASP A 164 -9.44 -9.70 8.52
C ASP A 164 -8.74 -11.05 8.78
N GLY A 165 -8.24 -11.72 7.74
CA GLY A 165 -7.62 -13.04 7.83
C GLY A 165 -8.60 -14.18 8.11
N GLN A 166 -9.89 -13.95 7.92
CA GLN A 166 -10.94 -14.98 8.06
C GLN A 166 -10.97 -15.94 6.86
N ILE A 167 -10.54 -15.48 5.68
CA ILE A 167 -10.22 -16.33 4.53
C ILE A 167 -8.76 -16.14 4.13
N ASP A 168 -8.15 -17.21 3.63
CA ASP A 168 -6.77 -17.19 3.17
C ASP A 168 -6.66 -16.64 1.73
N ASP A 169 -5.42 -16.34 1.32
CA ASP A 169 -5.10 -15.76 0.03
C ASP A 169 -5.59 -16.64 -1.13
N ASN A 170 -5.48 -17.96 -1.00
CA ASN A 170 -5.95 -18.91 -2.02
C ASN A 170 -7.47 -18.86 -2.18
N ALA A 171 -8.22 -18.87 -1.07
CA ALA A 171 -9.68 -18.81 -1.08
C ALA A 171 -10.17 -17.50 -1.70
N PHE A 172 -9.51 -16.37 -1.37
CA PHE A 172 -9.84 -15.08 -1.96
C PHE A 172 -9.55 -15.04 -3.46
N VAL A 173 -8.34 -15.46 -3.88
CA VAL A 173 -7.94 -15.51 -5.29
C VAL A 173 -8.88 -16.39 -6.10
N SER A 174 -9.19 -17.59 -5.62
CA SER A 174 -10.15 -18.49 -6.28
C SER A 174 -11.54 -17.88 -6.38
N GLY A 175 -11.97 -17.12 -5.38
CA GLY A 175 -13.21 -16.36 -5.42
C GLY A 175 -13.21 -15.31 -6.53
N ILE A 176 -12.16 -14.50 -6.63
CA ILE A 176 -12.01 -13.48 -7.68
C ILE A 176 -11.96 -14.13 -9.08
N GLN A 177 -11.16 -15.18 -9.26
CA GLN A 177 -11.10 -15.94 -10.51
C GLN A 177 -12.49 -16.43 -10.93
N TRP A 178 -13.25 -17.02 -10.01
CA TRP A 178 -14.60 -17.51 -10.31
C TRP A 178 -15.55 -16.38 -10.74
N LEU A 179 -15.47 -15.20 -10.10
CA LEU A 179 -16.30 -14.05 -10.48
C LEU A 179 -16.01 -13.56 -11.90
N ILE A 180 -14.73 -13.53 -12.25
CA ILE A 180 -14.27 -13.14 -13.59
C ILE A 180 -14.74 -14.18 -14.62
N SER A 181 -14.52 -15.47 -14.37
CA SER A 181 -14.91 -16.54 -15.29
C SER A 181 -16.42 -16.69 -15.47
N ASN A 182 -17.23 -16.19 -14.53
CA ASN A 182 -18.70 -16.15 -14.63
C ASN A 182 -19.25 -14.80 -15.10
N GLU A 183 -18.39 -13.88 -15.56
CA GLU A 183 -18.78 -12.54 -16.05
C GLU A 183 -19.55 -11.71 -15.00
N ILE A 184 -19.37 -12.02 -13.72
CA ILE A 184 -19.97 -11.28 -12.59
C ILE A 184 -19.13 -10.04 -12.26
N MET A 185 -17.81 -10.14 -12.46
CA MET A 185 -16.86 -9.05 -12.31
C MET A 185 -16.06 -8.93 -13.60
N THR A 186 -16.01 -7.73 -14.16
CA THR A 186 -15.17 -7.42 -15.32
C THR A 186 -13.91 -6.71 -14.85
N ILE A 187 -12.75 -7.27 -15.17
CA ILE A 187 -11.45 -6.62 -14.98
C ILE A 187 -11.03 -6.04 -16.33
N PRO A 188 -10.57 -4.78 -16.40
CA PRO A 188 -10.06 -4.21 -17.64
C PRO A 188 -8.95 -5.09 -18.24
N SER A 189 -8.84 -5.08 -19.57
CA SER A 189 -7.85 -5.91 -20.29
C SER A 189 -6.46 -5.73 -19.68
N THR A 190 -5.89 -6.84 -19.21
CA THR A 190 -4.61 -6.87 -18.49
C THR A 190 -3.78 -8.01 -19.05
N GLU A 191 -2.51 -7.74 -19.38
CA GLU A 191 -1.60 -8.79 -19.81
C GLU A 191 -1.27 -9.68 -18.61
N GLN A 192 -1.53 -10.98 -18.73
CA GLN A 192 -1.22 -11.94 -17.68
C GLN A 192 0.28 -12.27 -17.69
N GLY A 193 0.91 -12.13 -16.52
CA GLY A 193 2.33 -12.48 -16.32
C GLY A 193 2.59 -13.99 -16.32
N ALA A 194 3.85 -14.37 -16.47
CA ALA A 194 4.27 -15.75 -16.26
C ALA A 194 4.11 -16.15 -14.79
N GLU A 195 3.58 -17.34 -14.53
CA GLU A 195 3.45 -17.87 -13.17
C GLU A 195 4.79 -17.82 -12.42
N THR A 196 4.77 -17.27 -11.20
CA THR A 196 5.97 -17.17 -10.36
C THR A 196 5.95 -18.25 -9.27
N GLU A 197 7.11 -18.81 -8.93
CA GLU A 197 7.25 -19.79 -7.83
C GLU A 197 7.07 -19.17 -6.43
N TYR A 198 6.94 -17.84 -6.35
CA TYR A 198 6.79 -17.05 -5.13
C TYR A 198 5.47 -16.27 -5.15
N SER A 199 4.34 -16.97 -5.03
CA SER A 199 2.99 -16.39 -5.10
C SER A 199 2.53 -15.77 -3.77
N VAL A 200 3.37 -14.96 -3.11
CA VAL A 200 2.96 -14.27 -1.88
C VAL A 200 2.22 -13.00 -2.23
N ILE A 201 0.95 -12.88 -1.82
CA ILE A 201 0.20 -11.65 -2.00
C ILE A 201 0.75 -10.59 -1.05
N PRO A 202 1.18 -9.42 -1.55
CA PRO A 202 1.65 -8.35 -0.68
C PRO A 202 0.55 -7.83 0.26
N ASN A 203 0.92 -7.52 1.50
CA ASN A 203 -0.02 -7.00 2.50
C ASN A 203 -0.77 -5.73 2.07
N TRP A 204 -0.18 -4.90 1.20
CA TRP A 204 -0.85 -3.69 0.72
C TRP A 204 -2.11 -4.01 -0.11
N ILE A 205 -2.12 -5.11 -0.89
CA ILE A 205 -3.32 -5.54 -1.63
C ILE A 205 -4.42 -5.95 -0.64
N LYS A 206 -4.04 -6.65 0.42
CA LYS A 206 -4.94 -7.13 1.47
C LYS A 206 -5.56 -5.97 2.26
N ASN A 207 -4.75 -4.94 2.55
CA ASN A 207 -5.24 -3.70 3.14
C ASN A 207 -6.24 -3.00 2.21
N ASN A 208 -5.93 -2.88 0.92
CA ASN A 208 -6.84 -2.30 -0.07
C ASN A 208 -8.17 -3.06 -0.14
N ALA A 209 -8.16 -4.39 -0.01
CA ALA A 209 -9.39 -5.18 0.05
C ALA A 209 -10.25 -4.85 1.28
N GLY A 210 -9.65 -4.62 2.44
CA GLY A 210 -10.37 -4.20 3.65
C GLY A 210 -10.96 -2.79 3.51
N TRP A 211 -10.22 -1.87 2.90
CA TRP A 211 -10.72 -0.54 2.57
C TRP A 211 -11.82 -0.61 1.52
N TRP A 212 -11.69 -1.42 0.49
CA TRP A 212 -12.74 -1.57 -0.50
C TRP A 212 -14.02 -2.17 0.11
N ALA A 213 -13.87 -3.16 0.99
CA ALA A 213 -14.96 -3.79 1.72
C ALA A 213 -15.77 -2.80 2.57
N SER A 214 -15.09 -1.81 3.14
CA SER A 214 -15.69 -0.76 3.98
C SER A 214 -16.17 0.45 3.18
N GLY A 215 -16.15 0.38 1.84
CA GLY A 215 -16.57 1.48 0.94
C GLY A 215 -15.62 2.68 0.99
N GLN A 216 -14.40 2.44 1.45
CA GLN A 216 -13.40 3.43 1.80
C GLN A 216 -12.58 3.84 0.57
N ILE A 217 -12.29 2.90 -0.33
CA ILE A 217 -11.73 3.18 -1.67
C ILE A 217 -12.74 2.81 -2.77
N PRO A 218 -12.72 3.50 -3.93
CA PRO A 218 -13.60 3.16 -5.05
C PRO A 218 -13.25 1.80 -5.66
N ASP A 219 -14.21 1.21 -6.38
CA ASP A 219 -14.03 -0.07 -7.08
C ASP A 219 -12.80 -0.07 -8.00
N SER A 220 -12.51 1.06 -8.66
CA SER A 220 -11.34 1.22 -9.53
C SER A 220 -10.01 1.00 -8.80
N ALA A 221 -9.86 1.48 -7.57
CA ALA A 221 -8.63 1.33 -6.79
C ALA A 221 -8.38 -0.14 -6.38
N PHE A 222 -9.45 -0.86 -6.05
CA PHE A 222 -9.37 -2.29 -5.78
C PHE A 222 -9.06 -3.10 -7.05
N VAL A 223 -9.71 -2.75 -8.17
CA VAL A 223 -9.47 -3.36 -9.49
C VAL A 223 -8.02 -3.21 -9.92
N SER A 224 -7.40 -2.04 -9.74
CA SER A 224 -5.97 -1.85 -10.05
C SER A 224 -5.06 -2.81 -9.26
N GLY A 225 -5.42 -3.11 -8.01
CA GLY A 225 -4.73 -4.13 -7.21
C GLY A 225 -4.88 -5.54 -7.80
N LEU A 226 -6.08 -5.91 -8.26
CA LEU A 226 -6.31 -7.21 -8.92
C LEU A 226 -5.56 -7.33 -10.26
N GLN A 227 -5.59 -6.27 -11.08
CA GLN A 227 -4.82 -6.21 -12.33
C GLN A 227 -3.33 -6.44 -12.07
N TRP A 228 -2.79 -5.85 -11.00
CA TRP A 228 -1.39 -6.04 -10.64
C TRP A 228 -1.06 -7.51 -10.31
N LEU A 229 -1.93 -8.20 -9.56
CA LEU A 229 -1.73 -9.63 -9.26
C LEU A 229 -1.69 -10.46 -10.55
N ILE A 230 -2.54 -10.12 -11.52
CA ILE A 230 -2.61 -10.78 -12.82
C ILE A 230 -1.34 -10.51 -13.66
N THR A 231 -0.93 -9.25 -13.77
CA THR A 231 0.26 -8.84 -14.53
C THR A 231 1.54 -9.44 -14.00
N ASN A 232 1.64 -9.65 -12.68
CA ASN A 232 2.85 -10.20 -12.06
C ASN A 232 2.80 -11.74 -11.92
N GLY A 233 1.78 -12.40 -12.48
CA GLY A 233 1.65 -13.85 -12.42
C GLY A 233 1.47 -14.41 -11.00
N ILE A 234 0.98 -13.57 -10.08
CA ILE A 234 0.61 -13.95 -8.70
C ILE A 234 -0.83 -14.50 -8.69
N MET A 235 -1.69 -13.92 -9.53
CA MET A 235 -3.01 -14.45 -9.87
C MET A 235 -3.00 -14.81 -11.35
N THR A 236 -3.56 -15.97 -11.71
CA THR A 236 -3.79 -16.35 -13.10
C THR A 236 -5.29 -16.37 -13.37
N ILE A 237 -5.73 -16.02 -14.58
CA ILE A 237 -7.12 -16.21 -14.99
C ILE A 237 -7.13 -17.40 -15.95
N SER A 238 -7.94 -18.42 -15.64
CA SER A 238 -8.04 -19.66 -16.42
C SER A 238 -9.47 -20.09 -16.63
#